data_AF-A0A1G1XML1-F1
#
_entry.id   AF-A0A1G1XML1-F1
#
_cell.length_a   1.000
_cell.length_b   1.000
_cell.length_c   1.000
_cell.angle_alpha   90.00
_cell.angle_beta   90.00
_cell.angle_gamma   90.00
#
_symmetry.space_group_name_H-M   'P 1'
#
loop_
_entity.id
_entity.type
_entity.pdbx_description
1 polymer ?
#
loop_
_entity_poly.entity_id
_entity_poly.type
_entity_poly.pdbx_seq_one_letter_code
_entity_poly.pdbx_strand_id
1 'polypeptide(L)'
;MLGILLGGLNLAQAGFDSGKFGEIQGNLDKTLTPSGVTKTEALPLLATIIQALLVFVGMVFFILIIYGGIMWMTAMGNEDKVKKSRALIIASVIGLALIILAYLIASAIAGWFTT
;
A
#
# COMPACT_ATOMS: atom_id res chain seq x y z
N MET A 1 -58.37 34.99 -19.60
CA MET A 1 -57.85 36.26 -19.04
C MET A 1 -56.83 35.86 -17.98
N LEU A 2 -55.58 35.56 -18.32
CA LEU A 2 -54.50 36.48 -18.67
C LEU A 2 -54.40 37.67 -17.69
N GLY A 3 -53.38 37.62 -16.82
CA GLY A 3 -52.88 38.80 -16.10
C GLY A 3 -52.67 38.63 -14.59
N ILE A 4 -51.48 38.19 -14.18
CA ILE A 4 -50.58 38.70 -13.11
C ILE A 4 -49.52 37.61 -12.82
N LEU A 5 -48.48 37.43 -13.62
CA LEU A 5 -47.24 38.21 -13.66
C LEU A 5 -46.61 38.50 -12.27
N LEU A 6 -45.62 37.67 -11.93
CA LEU A 6 -44.34 37.97 -11.24
C LEU A 6 -44.31 39.01 -10.09
N GLY A 7 -44.24 38.57 -8.82
CA GLY A 7 -43.65 39.49 -7.82
C GLY A 7 -43.56 39.07 -6.35
N GLY A 8 -44.03 37.88 -5.96
CA GLY A 8 -44.32 37.64 -4.55
C GLY A 8 -43.40 36.71 -3.76
N LEU A 9 -43.02 35.55 -4.29
CA LEU A 9 -42.58 34.46 -3.40
C LEU A 9 -41.38 33.66 -3.91
N ASN A 10 -40.34 34.36 -4.35
CA ASN A 10 -38.96 33.82 -4.39
C ASN A 10 -38.36 33.79 -2.97
N LEU A 11 -39.04 33.15 -2.01
CA LEU A 11 -38.56 33.04 -0.63
C LEU A 11 -38.44 31.60 -0.12
N ALA A 12 -38.87 30.60 -0.89
CA ALA A 12 -38.73 29.19 -0.51
C ALA A 12 -37.55 28.46 -1.19
N GLN A 13 -36.84 29.10 -2.13
CA GLN A 13 -35.69 28.50 -2.82
C GLN A 13 -34.34 29.20 -2.54
N ALA A 14 -34.35 30.25 -1.70
CA ALA A 14 -33.14 30.92 -1.23
C ALA A 14 -32.61 30.36 0.12
N GLY A 15 -33.20 29.29 0.64
CA GLY A 15 -32.92 28.79 2.00
C GLY A 15 -32.39 27.36 2.11
N PHE A 16 -32.24 26.63 1.01
CA PHE A 16 -31.73 25.25 1.04
C PHE A 16 -30.79 25.03 -0.15
N ASP A 17 -29.69 25.77 -0.17
CA ASP A 17 -28.59 25.50 -1.09
C ASP A 17 -27.94 24.16 -0.71
N SER A 18 -28.33 23.10 -1.42
CA SER A 18 -27.77 21.75 -1.33
C SER A 18 -26.24 21.71 -1.54
N GLY A 19 -25.64 22.78 -2.09
CA GLY A 19 -24.18 22.92 -2.17
C GLY A 19 -23.51 23.00 -0.79
N LYS A 20 -24.15 23.70 0.17
CA LYS A 20 -23.59 23.84 1.54
C LYS A 20 -23.62 22.54 2.32
N PHE A 21 -24.58 21.66 2.08
CA PHE A 21 -24.60 20.33 2.71
C PHE A 21 -23.46 19.43 2.21
N GLY A 22 -23.07 19.55 0.93
CA GLY A 22 -21.92 18.83 0.35
C GLY A 22 -20.58 19.32 0.91
N GLU A 23 -20.45 20.63 1.16
CA GLU A 23 -19.26 21.20 1.80
C GLU A 23 -19.17 20.87 3.30
N ILE A 24 -20.30 20.80 3.99
CA ILE A 24 -20.36 20.40 5.40
C ILE A 24 -20.06 18.90 5.55
N GLN A 25 -20.52 18.03 4.63
CA GLN A 25 -20.10 16.61 4.61
C GLN A 25 -18.61 16.46 4.24
N GLY A 26 -18.13 17.19 3.24
CA GLY A 26 -16.72 17.16 2.83
C GLY A 26 -15.76 17.71 3.91
N ASN A 27 -16.19 18.68 4.72
CA ASN A 27 -15.45 19.13 5.90
C ASN A 27 -15.65 18.22 7.11
N LEU A 28 -16.76 17.50 7.22
CA LEU A 28 -16.94 16.48 8.26
C LEU A 28 -16.02 15.28 8.00
N ASP A 29 -15.86 14.82 6.76
CA ASP A 29 -14.86 13.79 6.40
C ASP A 29 -13.41 14.27 6.61
N LYS A 30 -13.13 15.56 6.36
CA LYS A 30 -11.82 16.17 6.62
C LYS A 30 -11.57 16.52 8.09
N THR A 31 -12.59 16.50 8.95
CA THR A 31 -12.49 16.75 10.41
C THR A 31 -12.76 15.51 11.28
N LEU A 32 -13.19 14.39 10.68
CA LEU A 32 -13.17 13.05 11.25
C LEU A 32 -11.82 12.31 11.00
N THR A 33 -10.97 12.86 10.13
CA THR A 33 -9.61 12.38 9.83
C THR A 33 -8.44 13.03 10.60
N PRO A 34 -8.54 14.21 11.27
CA PRO A 34 -7.41 14.84 11.94
C PRO A 34 -7.32 14.60 13.46
N SER A 35 -8.08 13.69 14.06
CA SER A 35 -7.82 13.31 15.47
C SER A 35 -8.16 11.85 15.75
N GLY A 36 -7.11 11.02 15.76
CA GLY A 36 -7.21 9.58 15.84
C GLY A 36 -7.82 9.06 17.14
N VAL A 37 -8.87 8.26 17.01
CA VAL A 37 -9.03 6.96 17.70
C VAL A 37 -9.92 6.04 16.84
N THR A 38 -9.58 5.85 15.56
CA THR A 38 -10.04 4.68 14.81
C THR A 38 -8.97 3.62 15.01
N LYS A 39 -9.33 2.50 15.66
CA LYS A 39 -8.50 1.27 15.67
C LYS A 39 -8.21 0.72 14.25
N THR A 40 -8.68 1.41 13.23
CA THR A 40 -8.49 1.22 11.79
C THR A 40 -7.33 2.05 11.20
N GLU A 41 -6.73 3.01 11.91
CA GLU A 41 -5.67 3.92 11.37
C GLU A 41 -4.23 3.46 11.67
N ALA A 42 -4.02 2.66 12.73
CA ALA A 42 -2.69 2.09 13.01
C ALA A 42 -2.30 1.02 11.96
N LEU A 43 -3.29 0.30 11.45
CA LEU A 43 -3.14 -0.74 10.44
C LEU A 43 -2.58 -0.20 9.11
N PRO A 44 -3.11 0.88 8.50
CA PRO A 44 -2.58 1.41 7.24
C PRO A 44 -1.19 2.01 7.40
N LEU A 45 -0.89 2.73 8.48
CA LEU A 45 0.46 3.25 8.71
C LEU A 45 1.48 2.11 8.84
N LEU A 46 1.13 1.07 9.63
CA LEU A 46 1.97 -0.10 9.79
C LEU A 46 2.11 -0.88 8.47
N ALA A 47 1.04 -1.01 7.69
CA ALA A 47 1.05 -1.66 6.39
C ALA A 47 1.96 -0.93 5.40
N THR A 48 1.91 0.41 5.35
CA THR A 48 2.81 1.21 4.51
C THR A 48 4.27 1.03 4.90
N ILE A 49 4.57 1.05 6.20
CA ILE A 49 5.94 0.83 6.70
C ILE A 49 6.44 -0.57 6.34
N ILE A 50 5.61 -1.61 6.57
CA ILE A 50 5.95 -2.99 6.22
C ILE A 50 6.17 -3.12 4.71
N GLN A 51 5.31 -2.53 3.88
CA GLN A 51 5.44 -2.59 2.43
C GLN A 51 6.71 -1.90 1.94
N ALA A 52 7.06 -0.74 2.50
CA ALA A 52 8.32 -0.05 2.20
C ALA A 52 9.54 -0.88 2.60
N LEU A 53 9.52 -1.49 3.79
CA LEU A 53 10.56 -2.41 4.24
C LEU A 53 10.65 -3.65 3.35
N LEU A 54 9.52 -4.21 2.91
CA LEU A 54 9.48 -5.39 2.05
C LEU A 54 10.17 -5.13 0.71
N VAL A 55 9.89 -3.97 0.10
CA VAL A 55 10.52 -3.55 -1.17
C VAL A 55 12.01 -3.29 -0.97
N PHE A 56 12.39 -2.63 0.12
CA PHE A 56 13.80 -2.39 0.45
C PHE A 56 14.57 -3.71 0.62
N VAL A 57 14.01 -4.67 1.37
CA VAL A 57 14.59 -5.99 1.58
C VAL A 57 14.68 -6.75 0.25
N GLY A 58 13.61 -6.78 -0.55
CA GLY A 58 13.60 -7.42 -1.87
C GLY A 58 14.68 -6.87 -2.81
N MET A 59 14.87 -5.55 -2.81
CA MET A 59 15.93 -4.88 -3.57
C MET A 59 17.34 -5.31 -3.12
N VAL A 60 17.58 -5.40 -1.81
CA VAL A 60 18.88 -5.87 -1.28
C VAL A 60 19.16 -7.31 -1.72
N PHE A 61 18.18 -8.21 -1.61
CA PHE A 61 18.33 -9.60 -2.06
C PHE A 61 18.59 -9.69 -3.57
N PHE A 62 17.96 -8.85 -4.37
CA PHE A 62 18.20 -8.80 -5.81
C PHE A 62 19.66 -8.43 -6.14
N ILE A 63 20.21 -7.43 -5.44
CA ILE A 63 21.62 -7.02 -5.60
C ILE A 63 22.57 -8.14 -5.16
N LEU A 64 22.26 -8.86 -4.06
CA LEU A 64 23.07 -9.99 -3.60
C LEU A 64 23.12 -11.15 -4.59
N ILE A 65 22.03 -11.42 -5.31
CA ILE A 65 22.00 -12.43 -6.39
C ILE A 65 22.96 -12.02 -7.51
N ILE A 66 22.92 -10.75 -7.94
CA ILE A 66 23.82 -10.23 -8.97
C ILE A 66 25.28 -10.33 -8.50
N TYR A 67 25.56 -9.89 -7.27
CA TYR A 67 26.90 -9.96 -6.69
C TYR A 67 27.42 -11.40 -6.60
N GLY A 68 26.61 -12.33 -6.12
CA GLY A 68 26.94 -13.75 -6.07
C GLY A 68 27.15 -14.35 -7.46
N GLY A 69 26.34 -13.93 -8.45
CA GLY A 69 26.49 -14.33 -9.84
C GLY A 69 27.80 -13.87 -10.45
N ILE A 70 28.18 -12.60 -10.29
CA ILE A 70 29.47 -12.07 -10.75
C ILE A 70 30.63 -12.78 -10.03
N MET A 71 30.51 -13.02 -8.73
CA MET A 71 31.52 -13.75 -7.96
C MET A 71 31.67 -15.21 -8.43
N TRP A 72 30.59 -15.85 -8.88
CA TRP A 72 30.64 -17.18 -9.48
C TRP A 72 31.31 -17.16 -10.86
N MET A 73 30.98 -16.19 -11.70
CA MET A 73 31.59 -16.04 -13.03
C MET A 73 33.10 -15.72 -12.97
N THR A 74 33.53 -14.96 -11.97
CA THR A 74 34.94 -14.60 -11.77
C THR A 74 35.76 -15.66 -11.02
N ALA A 75 35.16 -16.78 -10.62
CA ALA A 75 35.84 -17.80 -9.81
C ALA A 75 36.98 -18.53 -10.54
N MET A 76 37.10 -18.41 -11.87
CA MET A 76 38.23 -18.92 -12.69
C MET A 76 38.70 -20.34 -12.33
N GLY A 77 37.76 -21.24 -11.99
CA GLY A 77 38.07 -22.64 -11.65
C GLY A 77 38.51 -22.90 -10.20
N ASN A 78 38.55 -21.89 -9.34
CA ASN A 78 38.77 -22.07 -7.90
C ASN A 78 37.48 -22.63 -7.24
N GLU A 79 37.54 -23.90 -6.82
CA GLU A 79 36.41 -24.62 -6.21
C GLU A 79 35.85 -23.94 -4.95
N ASP A 80 36.71 -23.34 -4.11
CA ASP A 80 36.28 -22.63 -2.90
C ASP A 80 35.46 -21.39 -3.24
N LYS A 81 35.88 -20.63 -4.25
CA LYS A 81 35.12 -19.46 -4.73
C LYS A 81 33.80 -19.89 -5.34
N VAL A 82 33.79 -20.97 -6.12
CA VAL A 82 32.55 -21.52 -6.70
C VAL A 82 31.57 -21.95 -5.61
N LYS A 83 32.05 -22.69 -4.60
CA LYS A 83 31.24 -23.17 -3.49
C LYS A 83 30.67 -22.01 -2.67
N LYS A 84 31.49 -21.00 -2.38
CA LYS A 84 31.06 -19.80 -1.64
C LYS A 84 30.02 -18.98 -2.42
N SER A 85 30.24 -18.74 -3.72
CA SER A 85 29.28 -18.01 -4.56
C SER A 85 27.97 -18.77 -4.70
N ARG A 86 28.01 -20.09 -4.90
CA ARG A 86 26.81 -20.92 -4.98
C ARG A 86 26.01 -20.90 -3.68
N ALA A 87 26.68 -20.99 -2.53
CA ALA A 87 26.03 -20.86 -1.23
C ALA A 87 25.35 -19.50 -1.06
N LEU A 88 26.00 -18.41 -1.50
CA LEU A 88 25.46 -17.06 -1.45
C LEU A 88 24.21 -16.91 -2.34
N ILE A 89 24.25 -17.44 -3.56
CA ILE A 89 23.11 -17.42 -4.48
C ILE A 89 21.94 -18.24 -3.91
N ILE A 90 22.18 -19.46 -3.43
CA ILE A 90 21.14 -20.30 -2.83
C ILE A 90 20.50 -19.62 -1.63
N ALA A 91 21.30 -19.05 -0.72
CA ALA A 91 20.78 -18.31 0.43
C ALA A 91 19.93 -17.11 0.01
N SER A 92 20.35 -16.38 -1.04
CA SER A 92 19.62 -15.22 -1.55
C SER A 92 18.29 -15.62 -2.21
N VAL A 93 18.26 -16.72 -2.96
CA VAL A 93 17.05 -17.25 -3.60
C VAL A 93 16.05 -17.73 -2.55
N ILE A 94 16.51 -18.42 -1.49
CA ILE A 94 15.64 -18.84 -0.39
C ILE A 94 15.02 -17.63 0.31
N GLY A 95 15.80 -16.57 0.55
CA GLY A 95 15.29 -15.32 1.11
C GLY A 95 14.19 -14.69 0.26
N LEU A 96 14.38 -14.64 -1.06
CA LEU A 96 13.36 -14.14 -1.99
C LEU A 96 12.09 -15.01 -1.98
N ALA A 97 12.26 -16.34 -1.97
CA ALA A 97 11.15 -17.28 -1.91
C ALA A 97 10.33 -17.14 -0.63
N LEU A 98 10.97 -16.89 0.52
CA LEU A 98 10.28 -16.66 1.80
C LEU A 98 9.39 -15.41 1.78
N ILE A 99 9.82 -14.33 1.14
CA ILE A 99 9.02 -13.10 1.02
C ILE A 99 7.74 -13.37 0.22
N ILE A 100 7.89 -14.08 -0.90
CA ILE A 100 6.77 -14.46 -1.75
C ILE A 100 5.81 -15.37 -0.97
N LEU A 101 6.35 -16.43 -0.33
CA LEU A 101 5.56 -17.35 0.48
C LEU A 101 4.82 -16.66 1.62
N ALA A 102 5.46 -15.71 2.31
CA ALA A 102 4.81 -14.95 3.38
C ALA A 102 3.59 -14.17 2.88
N TYR A 103 3.68 -13.55 1.70
CA TYR A 103 2.53 -12.85 1.10
C TYR A 103 1.41 -13.80 0.68
N LEU A 104 1.76 -14.94 0.07
CA LEU A 104 0.78 -15.98 -0.29
C LEU A 104 0.05 -16.49 0.95
N ILE A 105 0.77 -16.79 2.04
CA ILE A 105 0.19 -17.29 3.27
C ILE A 105 -0.66 -16.21 3.96
N ALA A 106 -0.18 -14.98 4.04
CA ALA A 106 -0.92 -13.88 4.67
C ALA A 106 -2.23 -13.58 3.93
N SER A 107 -2.19 -13.54 2.60
CA SER A 107 -3.38 -13.30 1.77
C SER A 107 -4.34 -14.47 1.79
N ALA A 108 -3.84 -15.71 1.85
CA ALA A 108 -4.67 -16.89 2.10
C ALA A 108 -5.40 -16.70 3.43
N ILE A 109 -4.70 -16.52 4.55
CA ILE A 109 -5.36 -16.38 5.85
C ILE A 109 -6.39 -15.22 5.88
N ALA A 110 -6.03 -14.04 5.34
CA ALA A 110 -6.95 -12.90 5.25
C ALA A 110 -8.19 -13.20 4.39
N GLY A 111 -8.02 -13.89 3.26
CA GLY A 111 -9.09 -14.33 2.37
C GLY A 111 -10.08 -15.28 3.04
N TRP A 112 -9.58 -16.15 3.92
CA TRP A 112 -10.41 -17.11 4.67
C TRP A 112 -11.18 -16.45 5.82
N PHE A 113 -10.75 -15.28 6.31
CA PHE A 113 -11.49 -14.52 7.33
C PHE A 113 -12.50 -13.53 6.75
N THR A 114 -12.42 -13.20 5.46
CA THR A 114 -13.31 -12.21 4.83
C THR A 114 -14.52 -12.81 4.09
N THR A 115 -14.62 -14.15 4.03
CA THR A 115 -15.77 -14.89 3.48
C THR A 115 -16.50 -15.57 4.63
#